data_AF-A0A6A3NMQ1-F1
#
_entry.id   AF-A0A6A3NMQ1-F1
#
_cell.length_a   1.000
_cell.length_b   1.000
_cell.length_c   1.000
_cell.angle_alpha   90.00
_cell.angle_beta   90.00
_cell.angle_gamma   90.00
#
_symmetry.space_group_name_H-M   'P 1'
#
loop_
_entity.id
_entity.type
_entity.pdbx_description
1 polymer ?
#
loop_
_entity_poly.entity_id
_entity_poly.type
_entity_poly.pdbx_seq_one_letter_code
_entity_poly.pdbx_strand_id
1 'polypeptide(L)'
;MSPSYTWTTICSDMAREDSQLLMEDMKFFIIVKSQLVPCVVCALTRPHKMRYQLLRCSSETCKAATPYDACPWMGKVMTCQELNRVTIMEAGAHETLVRDP
;
A
#
# COMPACT_ATOMS: atom_id res chain seq x y z
N MET A 1 12.83 -15.62 12.42
CA MET A 1 12.87 -15.32 10.97
C MET A 1 11.78 -14.30 10.69
N SER A 2 12.14 -13.12 10.18
CA SER A 2 11.14 -12.14 9.73
C SER A 2 10.39 -12.76 8.55
N PRO A 3 9.04 -12.76 8.51
CA PRO A 3 8.32 -13.25 7.35
C PRO A 3 8.81 -12.54 6.08
N SER A 4 9.30 -13.30 5.11
CA SER A 4 9.70 -12.79 3.81
C SER A 4 8.45 -12.50 3.01
N TYR A 5 7.96 -11.27 3.10
CA TYR A 5 6.85 -10.82 2.27
C TYR A 5 7.35 -10.64 0.84
N THR A 6 6.81 -11.44 -0.09
CA THR A 6 7.00 -11.22 -1.53
C THR A 6 6.11 -10.06 -1.94
N TRP A 7 6.71 -8.90 -2.18
CA TRP A 7 6.00 -7.71 -2.62
C TRP A 7 5.85 -7.71 -4.14
N THR A 8 4.61 -7.52 -4.60
CA THR A 8 4.28 -7.32 -6.01
C THR A 8 4.03 -5.83 -6.26
N THR A 9 4.63 -5.27 -7.30
CA THR A 9 4.37 -3.88 -7.70
C THR A 9 3.06 -3.79 -8.45
N ILE A 10 2.13 -2.97 -7.94
CA ILE A 10 0.87 -2.65 -8.62
C ILE A 10 1.11 -1.51 -9.61
N CYS A 11 1.79 -0.45 -9.15
CA CYS A 11 2.19 0.66 -9.99
C CYS A 11 3.50 1.28 -9.50
N SER A 12 4.24 1.90 -10.42
CA SER A 12 5.52 2.56 -10.15
C SER A 12 5.57 3.92 -10.84
N ASP A 13 6.14 4.91 -10.15
CA ASP A 13 6.34 6.28 -10.65
C ASP A 13 5.05 6.96 -11.21
N MET A 14 3.91 6.61 -10.64
CA MET A 14 2.61 7.12 -11.03
C MET A 14 2.36 8.52 -10.42
N ALA A 15 1.59 9.37 -11.09
CA ALA A 15 1.16 10.64 -10.50
C ALA A 15 0.25 10.37 -9.29
N ARG A 16 0.22 11.31 -8.33
CA ARG A 16 -0.53 11.12 -7.09
C ARG A 16 -2.02 10.99 -7.37
N GLU A 17 -2.56 11.83 -8.24
CA GLU A 17 -3.94 11.83 -8.69
C GLU A 17 -4.38 10.46 -9.24
N ASP A 18 -3.62 9.88 -10.17
CA ASP A 18 -3.90 8.57 -10.76
C ASP A 18 -3.83 7.46 -9.69
N SER A 19 -2.86 7.58 -8.77
CA SER A 19 -2.70 6.61 -7.68
C SER A 19 -3.84 6.68 -6.66
N GLN A 20 -4.51 7.84 -6.51
CA GLN A 20 -5.67 7.97 -5.62
C GLN A 20 -6.85 7.18 -6.15
N LEU A 21 -7.12 7.23 -7.47
CA LEU A 21 -8.17 6.43 -8.10
C LEU A 21 -7.91 4.93 -7.92
N LEU A 22 -6.65 4.49 -8.07
CA LEU A 22 -6.28 3.09 -7.78
C LEU A 22 -6.54 2.71 -6.32
N MET A 23 -6.23 3.61 -5.37
CA MET A 23 -6.47 3.35 -3.95
C MET A 23 -7.95 3.37 -3.57
N GLU A 24 -8.76 4.22 -4.21
CA GLU A 24 -10.22 4.26 -4.03
C GLU A 24 -10.89 2.98 -4.56
N ASP A 25 -10.30 2.37 -5.60
CA ASP A 25 -10.74 1.08 -6.13
C ASP A 25 -10.29 -0.11 -5.26
N MET A 26 -9.35 0.06 -4.32
CA MET A 26 -8.97 -1.02 -3.41
C MET A 26 -10.02 -1.24 -2.31
N LYS A 27 -10.05 -2.46 -1.76
CA LYS A 27 -10.85 -2.75 -0.55
C LYS A 27 -10.43 -1.82 0.59
N PHE A 28 -11.36 -1.56 1.52
CA PHE A 28 -11.06 -0.72 2.68
C PHE A 28 -9.78 -1.18 3.40
N PHE A 29 -8.91 -0.21 3.65
CA PHE A 29 -7.65 -0.41 4.33
C PHE A 29 -7.40 0.72 5.33
N ILE A 30 -6.54 0.44 6.31
CA ILE A 30 -6.03 1.43 7.26
C ILE A 30 -4.52 1.57 7.13
N ILE A 31 -4.01 2.76 7.44
CA ILE A 31 -2.58 3.05 7.47
C ILE A 31 -2.05 2.70 8.86
N VAL A 32 -1.28 1.62 8.96
CA VAL A 32 -0.74 1.13 10.24
C VAL A 32 0.66 1.69 10.54
N LYS A 33 1.34 2.21 9.52
CA LYS A 33 2.66 2.86 9.66
C LYS A 33 2.77 3.99 8.65
N SER A 34 3.30 5.13 9.08
CA SER A 34 3.58 6.28 8.22
C SER A 34 4.87 6.94 8.69
N GLN A 35 5.90 6.96 7.84
CA GLN A 35 7.20 7.55 8.19
C GLN A 35 7.87 8.19 6.98
N LEU A 36 8.75 9.16 7.23
CA LEU A 36 9.59 9.74 6.19
C LEU A 36 10.91 8.97 6.13
N VAL A 37 11.31 8.57 4.92
CA VAL A 37 12.55 7.82 4.62
C VAL A 37 13.22 8.41 3.38
N PRO A 38 14.50 8.10 3.11
CA PRO A 38 15.14 8.48 1.85
C PRO A 38 14.31 8.00 0.65
N CYS A 39 14.15 8.87 -0.35
CA CYS A 39 13.36 8.54 -1.53
C CYS A 39 14.08 7.53 -2.42
N VAL A 40 13.33 6.52 -2.87
CA VAL A 40 13.75 5.54 -3.90
C VAL A 40 12.72 5.43 -5.03
N VAL A 41 11.70 6.30 -5.03
CA VAL A 41 10.58 6.25 -5.98
C VAL A 41 10.90 7.00 -7.27
N CYS A 42 11.57 8.15 -7.18
CA CYS A 42 11.86 8.98 -8.35
C CYS A 42 13.37 9.04 -8.65
N ALA A 43 13.71 9.45 -9.87
CA ALA A 43 15.08 9.53 -10.35
C ALA A 43 15.82 10.84 -9.97
N LEU A 44 15.31 11.64 -9.04
CA LEU A 44 16.00 12.85 -8.60
C LEU A 44 17.33 12.49 -7.92
N THR A 45 18.41 13.09 -8.43
CA THR A 45 19.78 12.87 -7.91
C THR A 45 20.02 13.54 -6.57
N ARG A 46 19.20 14.53 -6.19
CA ARG A 46 19.30 15.22 -4.90
C ARG A 46 18.72 14.36 -3.76
N PRO A 47 19.39 14.24 -2.61
CA PRO A 47 18.81 13.61 -1.44
C PRO A 47 17.53 14.32 -1.01
N HIS A 48 16.45 13.56 -0.89
CA HIS A 48 15.16 14.05 -0.42
C HIS A 48 14.36 12.90 0.21
N LYS A 49 13.22 13.24 0.80
CA LYS A 49 12.39 12.29 1.55
C LYS A 49 11.22 11.80 0.70
N MET A 50 10.84 10.54 0.90
CA MET A 50 9.54 10.00 0.53
C MET A 50 8.78 9.61 1.79
N ARG A 51 7.45 9.63 1.71
CA ARG A 51 6.58 9.07 2.72
C ARG A 51 6.37 7.59 2.43
N TYR A 52 6.80 6.75 3.36
CA TYR A 52 6.52 5.32 3.38
C TYR A 52 5.29 5.07 4.24
N GLN A 53 4.27 4.42 3.66
CA GLN A 53 3.06 4.02 4.34
C GLN A 53 2.84 2.51 4.20
N LEU A 54 2.57 1.84 5.32
CA LEU A 54 2.15 0.44 5.35
C LEU A 54 0.65 0.38 5.61
N LEU A 55 -0.05 -0.39 4.79
CA LEU A 55 -1.48 -0.56 4.81
C LEU A 55 -1.83 -1.97 5.29
N ARG A 56 -2.95 -2.10 5.99
CA ARG A 56 -3.59 -3.39 6.28
C ARG A 56 -5.05 -3.35 5.87
N CYS A 57 -5.56 -4.50 5.47
CA CYS A 57 -6.97 -4.65 5.14
C CYS A 57 -7.83 -4.38 6.40
N SER A 58 -8.88 -3.59 6.23
CA SER A 58 -9.92 -3.31 7.23
C SER A 58 -11.32 -3.62 6.69
N SER A 59 -11.40 -4.41 5.62
CA SER A 59 -12.61 -4.82 4.94
C SER A 59 -13.45 -5.75 5.84
N GLU A 60 -14.74 -5.44 6.02
CA GLU A 60 -15.66 -6.25 6.82
C GLU A 60 -15.89 -7.61 6.19
N THR A 61 -15.95 -7.68 4.85
CA THR A 61 -16.06 -8.94 4.11
C THR A 61 -14.85 -9.85 4.33
N CYS A 62 -13.63 -9.30 4.46
CA CYS A 62 -12.45 -10.10 4.81
C CYS A 62 -12.49 -10.55 6.27
N LYS A 63 -12.92 -9.65 7.17
CA LYS A 63 -13.06 -9.93 8.60
C LYS A 63 -14.11 -11.01 8.88
N ALA A 64 -15.20 -11.04 8.12
CA ALA A 64 -16.23 -12.06 8.23
C ALA A 64 -15.74 -13.45 7.77
N ALA A 65 -14.89 -13.50 6.74
CA ALA A 65 -14.31 -14.76 6.26
C ALA A 65 -13.26 -15.34 7.22
N THR A 66 -12.59 -14.49 8.00
CA THR A 66 -11.57 -14.90 8.99
C THR A 66 -11.85 -14.24 10.35
N PRO A 67 -12.82 -14.77 11.15
CA PRO A 67 -13.20 -14.13 12.41
C PRO A 67 -12.08 -14.10 13.45
N TYR A 68 -11.13 -15.02 13.35
CA TYR A 68 -10.08 -15.25 14.34
C TYR A 68 -8.69 -14.76 13.91
N ASP A 69 -8.49 -14.52 12.61
CA ASP A 69 -7.20 -14.13 12.03
C ASP A 69 -7.29 -12.79 11.30
N ALA A 70 -6.16 -12.10 11.18
CA ALA A 70 -6.09 -10.89 10.37
C ALA A 70 -5.94 -11.27 8.89
N CYS A 71 -6.66 -10.56 8.02
CA CYS A 71 -6.50 -10.68 6.57
C CYS A 71 -5.01 -10.55 6.17
N PRO A 72 -4.45 -11.50 5.40
CA PRO A 72 -3.02 -11.56 5.12
C PRO A 72 -2.57 -10.50 4.12
N TRP A 73 -3.50 -9.81 3.45
CA TRP A 73 -3.20 -8.70 2.57
C TRP A 73 -2.55 -7.53 3.29
N MET A 74 -1.49 -7.01 2.69
CA MET A 74 -0.83 -5.79 3.07
C MET A 74 -0.52 -4.94 1.85
N GLY A 75 -0.75 -3.65 1.98
CA GLY A 75 -0.34 -2.67 0.97
C GLY A 75 0.88 -1.88 1.45
N LYS A 76 1.65 -1.36 0.51
CA LYS A 76 2.75 -0.44 0.76
C LYS A 76 2.66 0.69 -0.25
N VAL A 77 2.57 1.92 0.25
CA VAL A 77 2.53 3.13 -0.57
C VAL A 77 3.77 3.95 -0.28
N MET A 78 4.48 4.34 -1.34
CA MET A 78 5.67 5.17 -1.25
C MET A 78 5.44 6.42 -2.09
N THR A 79 5.38 7.58 -1.44
CA THR A 79 5.09 8.87 -2.09
C THR A 79 6.30 9.80 -1.99
N CYS A 80 6.93 10.11 -3.12
CA CYS A 80 7.95 11.16 -3.19
C CYS A 80 7.35 12.51 -2.74
N GLN A 81 7.99 13.19 -1.80
CA GLN A 81 7.49 14.48 -1.30
C GLN A 81 7.77 15.67 -2.23
N GLU A 82 8.66 15.49 -3.22
CA GLU A 82 9.08 16.56 -4.13
C GLU A 82 8.27 16.55 -5.44
N LEU A 83 8.17 15.38 -6.07
CA LEU A 83 7.52 15.22 -7.37
C LEU A 83 6.10 14.67 -7.28
N ASN A 84 5.62 14.37 -6.07
CA ASN A 84 4.33 13.70 -5.84
C ASN A 84 4.15 12.41 -6.66
N ARG A 85 5.26 11.71 -6.92
CA ARG A 85 5.26 10.40 -7.58
C ARG A 85 5.00 9.30 -6.57
N VAL A 86 4.21 8.31 -6.95
CA VAL A 86 3.73 7.24 -6.08
C VAL A 86 4.10 5.88 -6.66
N THR A 87 4.55 5.00 -5.79
CA THR A 87 4.69 3.57 -6.06
C THR A 87 3.83 2.81 -5.06
N ILE A 88 2.98 1.92 -5.56
CA ILE A 88 2.12 1.05 -4.75
C ILE A 88 2.54 -0.39 -4.96
N MET A 89 2.69 -1.11 -3.85
CA MET A 89 2.99 -2.53 -3.84
C MET A 89 2.04 -3.25 -2.89
N GLU A 90 1.79 -4.51 -3.14
CA GLU A 90 1.01 -5.38 -2.24
C GLU A 90 1.76 -6.67 -1.92
N ALA A 91 1.37 -7.31 -0.83
CA ALA A 91 1.83 -8.63 -0.44
C ALA A 91 0.67 -9.41 0.20
N GLY A 92 0.66 -10.73 0.01
CA GLY A 92 -0.45 -11.58 0.44
C GLY A 92 -1.67 -11.41 -0.46
N ALA A 93 -2.79 -11.99 -0.05
CA ALA A 93 -4.07 -11.90 -0.75
C ALA A 93 -5.17 -11.48 0.22
N HIS A 94 -6.22 -10.86 -0.29
CA HIS A 94 -7.42 -10.69 0.52
C HIS A 94 -8.10 -12.06 0.71
N GLU A 95 -8.66 -12.29 1.90
CA GLU A 95 -9.44 -13.51 2.18
C GLU A 95 -10.67 -13.63 1.28
N THR A 96 -11.23 -12.50 0.88
CA THR A 96 -12.37 -12.46 -0.04
C THR A 96 -12.11 -11.48 -1.17
N LEU A 97 -12.62 -11.80 -2.36
CA LEU A 97 -12.64 -10.89 -3.51
C LEU A 97 -13.85 -9.92 -3.47
N VAL A 98 -14.87 -10.23 -2.66
CA VAL A 98 -16.11 -9.45 -2.54
C VAL A 98 -15.82 -8.11 -1.87
N ARG A 99 -16.09 -6.98 -2.52
CA ARG A 99 -15.93 -5.66 -1.89
C ARG A 99 -16.96 -5.42 -0.80
N ASP A 100 -16.62 -4.56 0.15
CA ASP A 100 -17.60 -4.04 1.09
C ASP A 100 -18.64 -3.18 0.32
N PRO A 101 -19.90 -3.18 0.76
CA PRO A 101 -20.98 -2.44 0.10
C PRO A 101 -20.81 -0.92 0.16
#